data_AF-A0A9P3E689-F1
#
_entry.id   AF-A0A9P3E689-F1
#
_cell.length_a   1.000
_cell.length_b   1.000
_cell.length_c   1.000
_cell.angle_alpha   90.00
_cell.angle_beta   90.00
_cell.angle_gamma   90.00
#
_symmetry.space_group_name_H-M   'P 1'
#
loop_
_entity.id
_entity.type
_entity.pdbx_description
1 polymer ?
#
loop_
_entity_poly.entity_id
_entity_poly.type
_entity_poly.pdbx_seq_one_letter_code
_entity_poly.pdbx_strand_id
1 'polypeptide(L)'
;MARIISQYDDWQTLLAPRVILGLWHPLFLRPAFKYLPLCTRYHIGFSVPLVRKFFWDACQGFSICFPLLMGQEGQQFLRDCREAGKEVCVWTVNNEEEMRVAMSWGVRAVLTDRVGVYTSLKKEVVADPSKLVIPGMKGSLFAWSHWRYYSMAHVCAHHLARWYLNAHGDMLSSPPSTFTHGIPPISTVSTVPTIWIRRTQLDVMRTVCYQPGPLLMPDLGEFSMEATAAA
;
A
#
# COMPACT_ATOMS: atom_id res chain seq x y z
N MET A 1 3.78 7.06 18.74
CA MET A 1 4.71 5.95 18.48
C MET A 1 6.15 6.31 18.87
N ALA A 2 6.81 7.26 18.20
CA ALA A 2 8.22 7.63 18.44
C ALA A 2 8.56 7.88 19.92
N ARG A 3 7.75 8.69 20.61
CA ARG A 3 7.87 8.94 22.05
C ARG A 3 7.78 7.68 22.92
N ILE A 4 7.04 6.66 22.49
CA ILE A 4 6.81 5.43 23.27
C ILE A 4 8.01 4.49 23.07
N ILE A 5 8.42 4.26 21.83
CA ILE A 5 9.54 3.34 21.56
C ILE A 5 10.86 3.85 22.11
N SER A 6 11.05 5.17 22.19
CA SER A 6 12.26 5.79 22.73
C SER A 6 12.41 5.72 24.25
N GLN A 7 11.40 5.23 24.96
CA GLN A 7 11.45 5.02 26.42
C GLN A 7 12.16 3.72 26.79
N TYR A 8 12.39 2.82 25.84
CA TYR A 8 13.08 1.54 26.08
C TYR A 8 14.58 1.70 25.83
N ASP A 9 15.39 1.06 26.67
CA ASP A 9 16.83 1.02 26.50
C ASP A 9 17.20 0.32 25.19
N ASP A 10 18.23 0.83 24.51
CA ASP A 10 18.75 0.32 23.23
C ASP A 10 17.67 0.12 22.15
N TRP A 11 16.59 0.90 22.20
CA TRP A 11 15.46 0.73 21.28
C TRP A 11 15.86 0.85 19.81
N GLN A 12 16.90 1.63 19.48
CA GLN A 12 17.39 1.83 18.13
C GLN A 12 17.91 0.53 17.50
N THR A 13 18.55 -0.33 18.29
CA THR A 13 19.19 -1.57 17.81
C THR A 13 18.33 -2.79 18.10
N LEU A 14 17.59 -2.79 19.21
CA LEU A 14 16.77 -3.92 19.62
C LEU A 14 15.33 -3.82 19.11
N LEU A 15 14.68 -2.67 19.24
CA LEU A 15 13.25 -2.56 18.96
C LEU A 15 12.96 -2.10 17.52
N ALA A 16 13.57 -1.00 17.08
CA ALA A 16 13.29 -0.38 15.79
C ALA A 16 13.44 -1.34 14.60
N PRO A 17 14.48 -2.21 14.52
CA PRO A 17 14.64 -3.15 13.40
C PRO A 17 13.58 -4.26 13.37
N ARG A 18 12.87 -4.50 14.49
CA ARG A 18 11.81 -5.51 14.61
C ARG A 18 10.42 -4.94 14.28
N VAL A 19 10.31 -3.62 14.11
CA VAL A 19 9.05 -2.94 13.81
C VAL A 19 9.00 -2.55 12.34
N ILE A 20 7.99 -3.05 11.63
CA ILE A 20 7.70 -2.67 10.25
C ILE A 20 6.54 -1.68 10.23
N LEU A 21 6.79 -0.49 9.67
CA LEU A 21 5.78 0.55 9.46
C LEU A 21 5.06 0.32 8.12
N GLY A 22 3.81 -0.10 8.20
CA GLY A 22 2.90 -0.19 7.06
C GLY A 22 2.33 1.16 6.66
N LEU A 23 2.59 1.61 5.43
CA LEU A 23 2.16 2.89 4.89
C LEU A 23 1.14 2.67 3.77
N TRP A 24 -0.10 3.09 3.99
CA TRP A 24 -1.16 3.01 2.99
C TRP A 24 -1.18 4.18 2.02
N HIS A 25 -0.73 5.36 2.46
CA HIS A 25 -0.88 6.62 1.73
C HIS A 25 0.45 7.38 1.65
N PRO A 26 0.82 8.00 0.49
CA PRO A 26 2.08 8.73 0.35
C PRO A 26 2.28 9.85 1.38
N LEU A 27 1.19 10.50 1.80
CA LEU A 27 1.17 11.50 2.88
C LEU A 27 1.89 11.05 4.17
N PHE A 28 1.90 9.74 4.48
CA PHE A 28 2.58 9.21 5.66
C PHE A 28 4.08 9.00 5.47
N LEU A 29 4.62 9.16 4.26
CA LEU A 29 6.07 9.05 4.02
C LEU A 29 6.83 10.07 4.84
N ARG A 30 6.53 11.36 4.70
CA ARG A 30 7.26 12.42 5.42
C ARG A 30 7.21 12.25 6.95
N PRO A 31 6.04 12.02 7.59
CA PRO A 31 5.99 11.68 9.01
C PRO A 31 6.78 10.41 9.38
N ALA A 32 6.79 9.38 8.54
CA ALA A 32 7.55 8.16 8.81
C ALA A 32 9.06 8.43 8.83
N PHE A 33 9.58 9.18 7.86
CA PHE A 33 10.99 9.61 7.86
C PHE A 33 11.32 10.52 9.04
N LYS A 34 10.45 11.49 9.34
CA LYS A 34 10.68 12.46 10.42
C LYS A 34 10.68 11.84 11.81
N TYR A 35 9.70 10.99 12.12
CA TYR A 35 9.47 10.54 13.49
C TYR A 35 9.99 9.13 13.77
N LEU A 36 10.11 8.28 12.74
CA LEU A 36 10.51 6.87 12.89
C LEU A 36 11.54 6.46 11.83
N PRO A 37 12.66 7.21 11.68
CA PRO A 37 13.62 6.99 10.59
C PRO A 37 14.25 5.58 10.60
N LEU A 38 14.45 5.03 11.80
CA LEU A 38 15.10 3.74 12.03
C LEU A 38 14.18 2.52 11.78
N CYS A 39 12.86 2.73 11.73
CA CYS A 39 11.94 1.63 11.48
C CYS A 39 11.84 1.32 9.99
N THR A 40 11.85 0.03 9.66
CA THR A 40 11.64 -0.45 8.29
C THR A 40 10.27 -0.02 7.77
N ARG A 41 10.21 0.52 6.55
CA ARG A 41 8.97 1.03 5.94
C ARG A 41 8.51 0.14 4.81
N TYR A 42 7.26 -0.31 4.91
CA TYR A 42 6.59 -1.08 3.88
C TYR A 42 5.38 -0.31 3.36
N HIS A 43 5.21 -0.23 2.04
CA HIS A 43 3.94 0.25 1.50
C HIS A 43 2.91 -0.89 1.47
N ILE A 44 1.70 -0.62 1.98
CA ILE A 44 0.55 -1.54 1.89
C ILE A 44 -0.38 -1.01 0.80
N GLY A 45 -0.68 -1.81 -0.23
CA GLY A 45 -1.50 -1.29 -1.32
C GLY A 45 -2.07 -2.28 -2.32
N PHE A 46 -2.87 -1.71 -3.21
CA PHE A 46 -3.63 -2.38 -4.26
C PHE A 46 -3.20 -1.96 -5.68
N SER A 47 -1.97 -1.47 -5.87
CA SER A 47 -1.52 -1.04 -7.20
C SER A 47 -0.01 -0.99 -7.33
N VAL A 48 0.52 -1.82 -8.23
CA VAL A 48 1.93 -1.81 -8.62
C VAL A 48 2.35 -0.45 -9.23
N PRO A 49 1.58 0.19 -10.14
CA PRO A 49 1.92 1.52 -10.64
C PRO A 49 2.07 2.58 -9.55
N LEU A 50 1.21 2.56 -8.52
CA LEU A 50 1.32 3.49 -7.39
C LEU A 50 2.57 3.21 -6.55
N VAL A 51 2.90 1.94 -6.34
CA VAL A 51 4.13 1.54 -5.64
C VAL A 51 5.35 2.12 -6.36
N ARG A 52 5.44 1.88 -7.68
CA ARG A 52 6.57 2.34 -8.50
C ARG A 52 6.70 3.86 -8.49
N LYS A 53 5.58 4.58 -8.50
CA LYS A 53 5.58 6.04 -8.56
C LYS A 53 5.95 6.70 -7.22
N PHE A 54 5.44 6.21 -6.10
CA PHE A 54 5.48 6.95 -4.82
C PHE A 54 6.30 6.28 -3.73
N PHE A 55 6.48 4.96 -3.78
CA PHE A 55 7.01 4.20 -2.65
C PHE A 55 8.29 3.43 -2.97
N TRP A 56 8.63 3.28 -4.26
CA TRP A 56 9.75 2.45 -4.69
C TRP A 56 11.07 2.84 -4.01
N ASP A 57 11.41 4.13 -4.04
CA ASP A 57 12.65 4.64 -3.47
C ASP A 57 12.53 4.92 -1.96
N ALA A 58 11.31 5.03 -1.44
CA ALA A 58 11.07 5.43 -0.05
C ALA A 58 10.92 4.24 0.93
N CYS A 59 10.57 3.05 0.42
CA CYS A 59 10.30 1.84 1.20
C CYS A 59 11.31 0.73 0.92
N GLN A 60 11.60 -0.06 1.98
CA GLN A 60 12.47 -1.25 1.90
C GLN A 60 11.70 -2.49 1.45
N GLY A 61 10.36 -2.49 1.59
CA GLY A 61 9.53 -3.60 1.16
C GLY A 61 8.08 -3.18 0.89
N PHE A 62 7.27 -4.17 0.53
CA PHE A 62 5.90 -3.95 0.07
C PHE A 62 4.98 -5.04 0.59
N SER A 63 3.75 -4.68 0.94
CA SER A 63 2.68 -5.60 1.30
C SER A 63 1.54 -5.43 0.29
N ILE A 64 1.41 -6.35 -0.66
CA ILE A 64 0.54 -6.18 -1.84
C ILE A 64 -0.61 -7.18 -1.84
N CYS A 65 -1.76 -6.73 -2.34
CA CYS A 65 -2.92 -7.59 -2.51
C CYS A 65 -2.64 -8.76 -3.47
N PHE A 66 -2.88 -10.01 -3.04
CA PHE A 66 -2.54 -11.25 -3.74
C PHE A 66 -2.96 -11.29 -5.21
N PRO A 67 -4.23 -10.98 -5.57
CA PRO A 67 -4.67 -11.10 -6.95
C PRO A 67 -3.82 -10.26 -7.91
N LEU A 68 -3.40 -9.08 -7.48
CA LEU A 68 -2.61 -8.15 -8.31
C LEU A 68 -1.24 -8.72 -8.69
N LEU A 69 -0.73 -9.67 -7.90
CA LEU A 69 0.54 -10.32 -8.16
C LEU A 69 0.42 -11.48 -9.17
N MET A 70 -0.79 -11.96 -9.46
CA MET A 70 -1.02 -13.08 -10.39
C MET A 70 -0.71 -12.72 -11.85
N GLY A 71 -0.98 -11.47 -12.24
CA GLY A 71 -0.81 -11.01 -13.62
C GLY A 71 0.65 -10.76 -14.00
N GLN A 72 0.91 -10.55 -15.30
CA GLN A 72 2.26 -10.30 -15.82
C GLN A 72 2.96 -9.12 -15.13
N GLU A 73 2.25 -8.01 -14.89
CA GLU A 73 2.79 -6.83 -14.17
C GLU A 73 3.19 -7.19 -12.73
N GLY A 74 2.36 -7.97 -12.04
CA GLY A 74 2.61 -8.44 -10.69
C GLY A 74 3.82 -9.37 -10.60
N GLN A 75 3.93 -10.32 -11.54
CA GLN A 75 5.08 -11.22 -11.64
C GLN A 75 6.37 -10.49 -12.01
N GLN A 76 6.30 -9.46 -12.86
CA GLN A 76 7.44 -8.59 -13.12
C GLN A 76 7.84 -7.80 -11.87
N PHE A 77 6.86 -7.25 -11.14
CA PHE A 77 7.11 -6.54 -9.90
C PHE A 77 7.81 -7.42 -8.84
N LEU A 78 7.44 -8.69 -8.72
CA LEU A 78 8.12 -9.64 -7.83
C LEU A 78 9.58 -9.87 -8.23
N ARG A 79 9.87 -9.95 -9.54
CA ARG A 79 11.25 -10.06 -10.05
C ARG A 79 12.05 -8.80 -9.75
N ASP A 80 11.52 -7.63 -10.07
CA ASP A 80 12.19 -6.35 -9.82
C ASP A 80 12.48 -6.15 -8.33
N CYS A 81 11.56 -6.55 -7.44
CA CYS A 81 11.78 -6.50 -6.00
C CYS A 81 12.95 -7.41 -5.58
N ARG A 82 12.99 -8.64 -6.10
CA ARG A 82 14.07 -9.59 -5.81
C ARG A 82 15.43 -9.06 -6.29
N GLU A 83 15.49 -8.50 -7.49
CA GLU A 83 16.70 -7.90 -8.06
C GLU A 83 17.17 -6.67 -7.27
N ALA A 84 16.23 -5.86 -6.76
CA ALA A 84 16.52 -4.68 -5.96
C ALA A 84 16.72 -4.98 -4.45
N GLY A 85 16.69 -6.26 -4.03
CA GLY A 85 16.77 -6.64 -2.61
C GLY A 85 15.60 -6.15 -1.75
N LYS A 86 14.45 -5.87 -2.37
CA LYS A 86 13.23 -5.42 -1.70
C LYS A 86 12.34 -6.60 -1.33
N GLU A 87 11.78 -6.54 -0.13
CA GLU A 87 10.98 -7.63 0.42
C GLU A 87 9.50 -7.46 0.03
N VAL A 88 8.82 -8.57 -0.27
CA VAL A 88 7.39 -8.56 -0.58
C VAL A 88 6.63 -9.45 0.39
N CYS A 89 5.58 -8.90 0.99
CA CYS A 89 4.53 -9.60 1.72
C CYS A 89 3.24 -9.57 0.89
N VAL A 90 2.37 -10.53 1.12
CA VAL A 90 1.13 -10.67 0.35
C VAL A 90 -0.09 -10.87 1.24
N TRP A 91 -1.21 -10.24 0.89
CA TRP A 91 -2.44 -10.24 1.66
C TRP A 91 -3.69 -10.14 0.77
N THR A 92 -4.90 -10.39 1.22
CA THR A 92 -5.22 -11.39 2.23
C THR A 92 -5.36 -12.72 1.52
N VAL A 93 -4.61 -13.73 1.97
CA VAL A 93 -4.57 -15.06 1.36
C VAL A 93 -5.25 -16.03 2.30
N ASN A 94 -6.45 -16.50 1.96
CA ASN A 94 -7.27 -17.34 2.86
C ASN A 94 -7.52 -18.74 2.30
N ASN A 95 -7.31 -18.95 0.99
CA ASN A 95 -7.39 -20.27 0.38
C ASN A 95 -6.01 -20.96 0.44
N GLU A 96 -6.00 -22.26 0.74
CA GLU A 96 -4.80 -23.08 0.78
C GLU A 96 -4.07 -23.13 -0.58
N GLU A 97 -4.80 -23.14 -1.70
CA GLU A 97 -4.22 -23.09 -3.04
C GLU A 97 -3.50 -21.74 -3.27
N GLU A 98 -4.12 -20.63 -2.86
CA GLU A 98 -3.48 -19.30 -2.89
C GLU A 98 -2.26 -19.26 -1.97
N MET A 99 -2.30 -19.91 -0.80
CA MET A 99 -1.15 -20.00 0.11
C MET A 99 0.02 -20.74 -0.55
N ARG A 100 -0.25 -21.86 -1.23
CA ARG A 100 0.76 -22.61 -1.99
C ARG A 100 1.38 -21.76 -3.10
N VAL A 101 0.55 -21.03 -3.86
CA VAL A 101 1.03 -20.10 -4.90
C VAL A 101 1.85 -18.95 -4.29
N ALA A 102 1.36 -18.33 -3.21
CA ALA A 102 2.09 -17.25 -2.54
C ALA A 102 3.47 -17.72 -2.03
N MET A 103 3.54 -18.92 -1.45
CA MET A 103 4.80 -19.50 -1.00
C MET A 103 5.76 -19.77 -2.16
N SER A 104 5.28 -20.19 -3.33
CA SER A 104 6.14 -20.46 -4.49
C SER A 104 6.78 -19.20 -5.09
N TRP A 105 6.22 -18.02 -4.83
CA TRP A 105 6.83 -16.74 -5.22
C TRP A 105 8.04 -16.34 -4.38
N GLY A 106 8.27 -17.00 -3.23
CA GLY A 106 9.33 -16.63 -2.30
C GLY A 106 9.08 -15.29 -1.61
N VAL A 107 7.82 -14.97 -1.33
CA VAL A 107 7.44 -13.79 -0.53
C VAL A 107 7.94 -13.95 0.92
N ARG A 108 8.25 -12.83 1.57
CA ARG A 108 8.71 -12.80 2.97
C ARG A 108 7.63 -13.27 3.94
N ALA A 109 6.39 -12.86 3.73
CA ALA A 109 5.26 -13.26 4.57
C ALA A 109 3.94 -13.29 3.81
N VAL A 110 3.03 -14.12 4.30
CA VAL A 110 1.64 -14.24 3.85
C VAL A 110 0.74 -13.80 5.00
N LEU A 111 -0.09 -12.80 4.76
CA LEU A 111 -1.09 -12.34 5.71
C LEU A 111 -2.40 -13.08 5.44
N THR A 112 -2.88 -13.77 6.46
CA THR A 112 -4.04 -14.66 6.39
C THR A 112 -4.86 -14.57 7.68
N ASP A 113 -6.18 -14.73 7.54
CA ASP A 113 -7.08 -14.92 8.68
C ASP A 113 -7.06 -16.38 9.17
N ARG A 114 -6.46 -17.29 8.40
CA ARG A 114 -6.39 -18.74 8.67
C ARG A 114 -4.98 -19.18 9.03
N VAL A 115 -4.44 -18.60 10.10
CA VAL A 115 -3.04 -18.82 10.55
C VAL A 115 -2.73 -20.30 10.84
N GLY A 116 -3.67 -21.03 11.45
CA GLY A 116 -3.49 -22.46 11.75
C GLY A 116 -3.31 -23.31 10.49
N VAL A 117 -4.17 -23.08 9.48
CA VAL A 117 -4.09 -23.76 8.18
C VAL A 117 -2.76 -23.45 7.50
N TYR A 118 -2.38 -22.16 7.44
CA TYR A 118 -1.12 -21.75 6.82
C TYR A 118 0.11 -22.34 7.53
N THR A 119 0.09 -22.41 8.86
CA THR A 119 1.21 -22.98 9.63
C THR A 119 1.36 -24.48 9.41
N SER A 120 0.26 -25.23 9.41
CA SER A 120 0.28 -26.67 9.12
C SER A 120 0.77 -26.93 7.69
N LEU A 121 0.21 -26.20 6.74
CA LEU A 121 0.62 -26.26 5.34
C LEU A 121 2.12 -25.96 5.16
N LYS A 122 2.63 -24.91 5.82
CA LYS A 122 4.06 -24.56 5.76
C LYS A 122 4.94 -25.68 6.32
N LYS A 123 4.53 -26.33 7.42
CA LYS A 123 5.25 -27.49 7.97
C LYS A 123 5.27 -28.66 6.99
N GLU A 124 4.15 -28.96 6.34
CA GLU A 124 4.06 -30.00 5.31
C GLU A 124 4.97 -29.70 4.12
N VAL A 125 4.99 -28.46 3.63
CA VAL A 125 5.84 -28.04 2.50
C VAL A 125 7.32 -28.09 2.86
N VAL A 126 7.69 -27.75 4.11
CA VAL A 126 9.07 -27.86 4.58
C VAL A 126 9.50 -29.34 4.67
N ALA A 127 8.59 -30.23 5.10
CA ALA A 127 8.86 -31.66 5.16
C ALA A 127 8.91 -32.31 3.76
N ASP A 128 8.03 -31.87 2.85
CA ASP A 128 7.92 -32.36 1.48
C ASP A 128 7.68 -31.19 0.50
N PRO A 129 8.74 -30.67 -0.13
CA PRO A 129 8.63 -29.57 -1.08
C PRO A 129 7.73 -29.86 -2.29
N SER A 130 7.47 -31.12 -2.62
CA SER A 130 6.56 -31.48 -3.72
C SER A 130 5.13 -31.05 -3.45
N LYS A 131 4.74 -30.93 -2.17
CA LYS A 131 3.43 -30.43 -1.75
C LYS A 131 3.21 -28.97 -2.15
N LEU A 132 4.25 -28.19 -2.39
CA LEU A 132 4.07 -26.80 -2.82
C LEU A 132 3.35 -26.70 -4.17
N VAL A 133 3.53 -27.68 -5.05
CA VAL A 133 2.94 -27.69 -6.38
C VAL A 133 1.46 -28.10 -6.28
N ILE A 134 0.57 -27.26 -6.82
CA ILE A 134 -0.84 -27.62 -6.93
C ILE A 134 -0.99 -28.72 -7.99
N PRO A 135 -1.47 -29.92 -7.63
CA PRO A 135 -1.47 -31.04 -8.55
C PRO A 135 -2.53 -30.90 -9.66
N GLY A 136 -2.19 -31.43 -10.84
CA GLY A 136 -3.11 -31.59 -11.97
C GLY A 136 -3.50 -30.28 -12.66
N MET A 137 -4.62 -30.32 -13.39
CA MET A 137 -5.11 -29.17 -14.17
C MET A 137 -5.42 -27.94 -13.31
N LYS A 138 -5.67 -28.12 -12.01
CA LYS A 138 -5.93 -27.03 -11.06
C LYS A 138 -4.75 -26.07 -10.93
N GLY A 139 -3.51 -26.59 -10.92
CA GLY A 139 -2.31 -25.75 -10.85
C GLY A 139 -2.14 -24.89 -12.10
N SER A 140 -2.24 -25.51 -13.27
CA SER A 140 -2.13 -24.80 -14.55
C SER A 140 -3.25 -23.78 -14.73
N LEU A 141 -4.48 -24.11 -14.34
CA LEU A 141 -5.64 -23.24 -14.50
C LEU A 141 -5.85 -22.24 -13.36
N PHE A 142 -4.97 -22.23 -12.35
CA PHE A 142 -5.16 -21.46 -11.13
C PHE A 142 -5.36 -19.96 -11.40
N ALA A 143 -4.55 -19.38 -12.29
CA ALA A 143 -4.67 -17.97 -12.68
C ALA A 143 -6.01 -17.61 -13.35
N TRP A 144 -6.75 -18.63 -13.84
CA TRP A 144 -8.08 -18.49 -14.42
C TRP A 144 -9.20 -19.08 -13.56
N SER A 145 -8.88 -19.50 -12.33
CA SER A 145 -9.86 -20.11 -11.44
C SER A 145 -10.85 -19.10 -10.83
N HIS A 146 -10.47 -17.82 -10.77
CA HIS A 146 -11.30 -16.77 -10.17
C HIS A 146 -11.19 -15.45 -10.93
N TRP A 147 -12.33 -14.78 -11.13
CA TRP A 147 -12.39 -13.48 -11.81
C TRP A 147 -11.48 -12.39 -11.20
N ARG A 148 -11.14 -12.51 -9.91
CA ARG A 148 -10.32 -11.55 -9.18
C ARG A 148 -8.88 -11.49 -9.69
N TYR A 149 -8.39 -12.56 -10.33
CA TYR A 149 -7.04 -12.65 -10.89
C TYR A 149 -6.94 -12.05 -12.30
N TYR A 150 -8.08 -11.62 -12.87
CA TYR A 150 -8.12 -11.04 -14.21
C TYR A 150 -7.72 -9.57 -14.21
N SER A 151 -7.06 -9.18 -15.30
CA SER A 151 -6.57 -7.82 -15.52
C SER A 151 -7.65 -6.74 -15.32
N MET A 152 -8.89 -7.01 -15.74
CA MET A 152 -10.00 -6.06 -15.54
C MET A 152 -10.29 -5.79 -14.07
N ALA A 153 -10.27 -6.82 -13.22
CA ALA A 153 -10.44 -6.65 -11.78
C ALA A 153 -9.29 -5.81 -11.19
N HIS A 154 -8.07 -6.01 -11.69
CA HIS A 154 -6.89 -5.26 -11.25
C HIS A 154 -6.97 -3.79 -11.64
N VAL A 155 -7.43 -3.49 -12.86
CA VAL A 155 -7.67 -2.11 -13.34
C VAL A 155 -8.70 -1.40 -12.46
N CYS A 156 -9.83 -2.06 -12.16
CA CYS A 156 -10.83 -1.51 -11.26
C CYS A 156 -10.26 -1.25 -9.86
N ALA A 157 -9.51 -2.21 -9.30
CA ALA A 157 -8.87 -2.05 -7.99
C ALA A 157 -7.86 -0.89 -7.98
N HIS A 158 -7.08 -0.71 -9.05
CA HIS A 158 -6.19 0.44 -9.20
C HIS A 158 -6.95 1.76 -9.19
N HIS A 159 -8.01 1.89 -9.99
CA HIS A 159 -8.81 3.12 -10.05
C HIS A 159 -9.46 3.44 -8.70
N LEU A 160 -10.00 2.43 -8.01
CA LEU A 160 -10.56 2.59 -6.67
C LEU A 160 -9.50 3.01 -5.66
N ALA A 161 -8.31 2.40 -5.68
CA ALA A 161 -7.20 2.78 -4.81
C ALA A 161 -6.77 4.23 -5.08
N ARG A 162 -6.60 4.62 -6.34
CA ARG A 162 -6.26 5.99 -6.71
C ARG A 162 -7.33 6.99 -6.26
N TRP A 163 -8.60 6.64 -6.45
CA TRP A 163 -9.73 7.47 -6.00
C TRP A 163 -9.73 7.64 -4.48
N TYR A 164 -9.59 6.54 -3.73
CA TYR A 164 -9.50 6.55 -2.28
C TYR A 164 -8.36 7.44 -1.78
N LEU A 165 -7.16 7.27 -2.36
CA LEU A 165 -6.01 8.07 -1.98
C LEU A 165 -6.21 9.57 -2.30
N ASN A 166 -6.76 9.92 -3.47
CA ASN A 166 -7.08 11.32 -3.77
C ASN A 166 -8.11 11.91 -2.78
N ALA A 167 -9.15 11.15 -2.43
CA ALA A 167 -10.21 11.58 -1.51
C ALA A 167 -9.72 11.85 -0.08
N HIS A 168 -8.59 11.25 0.31
CA HIS A 168 -8.00 11.39 1.63
C HIS A 168 -6.62 12.09 1.60
N GLY A 169 -6.32 12.78 0.51
CA GLY A 169 -4.99 13.30 0.19
C GLY A 169 -4.64 14.67 0.77
N ASP A 170 -5.55 15.39 1.43
CA ASP A 170 -5.31 16.78 1.79
C ASP A 170 -5.56 17.06 3.28
N MET A 171 -4.47 17.16 4.06
CA MET A 171 -4.47 17.69 5.42
C MET A 171 -3.25 18.58 5.72
N LEU A 172 -2.37 18.85 4.73
CA LEU A 172 -1.13 19.62 4.94
C LEU A 172 -0.70 20.54 3.79
N SER A 173 -1.52 20.75 2.74
CA SER A 173 -1.20 21.77 1.75
C SER A 173 -1.77 23.15 2.13
N SER A 174 -1.29 23.71 3.25
CA SER A 174 -1.24 25.18 3.29
C SER A 174 -0.18 25.59 2.26
N PRO A 175 -0.53 26.30 1.18
CA PRO A 175 0.50 26.83 0.28
C PRO A 175 1.41 27.76 1.10
N PRO A 176 2.72 27.85 0.76
CA PRO A 176 3.56 28.87 1.36
C PRO A 176 2.88 30.22 1.12
N SER A 177 2.70 30.99 2.20
CA SER A 177 2.18 32.34 2.18
C SER A 177 3.10 33.21 1.32
N THR A 178 2.82 33.31 0.02
CA THR A 178 3.31 34.41 -0.78
C THR A 178 2.63 35.68 -0.28
N PHE A 179 3.41 36.49 0.43
CA PHE A 179 3.14 37.92 0.60
C PHE A 179 2.86 38.53 -0.77
N THR A 180 1.62 38.96 -1.00
CA THR A 180 1.29 39.96 -2.02
C THR A 180 0.30 40.94 -1.45
N HIS A 181 0.72 42.20 -1.39
CA HIS A 181 -0.04 43.36 -0.99
C HIS A 181 -1.34 43.52 -1.81
N GLY A 182 -2.43 43.82 -1.11
CA GLY A 182 -3.50 44.74 -1.52
C GLY A 182 -4.38 44.40 -2.73
N ILE A 183 -5.68 44.20 -2.49
CA ILE A 183 -6.86 44.88 -3.10
C ILE A 183 -8.16 44.25 -2.50
N PRO A 184 -9.18 45.04 -2.10
CA PRO A 184 -10.41 44.55 -1.44
C PRO A 184 -11.53 44.10 -2.44
N PRO A 185 -12.67 43.55 -1.98
CA PRO A 185 -13.43 42.49 -2.66
C PRO A 185 -14.61 42.98 -3.50
N ILE A 186 -15.13 42.12 -4.38
CA ILE A 186 -16.45 42.28 -4.99
C ILE A 186 -17.31 41.04 -4.73
N SER A 187 -18.46 41.30 -4.11
CA SER A 187 -19.59 40.39 -3.88
C SER A 187 -20.53 40.36 -5.09
N THR A 188 -21.10 39.20 -5.42
CA THR A 188 -22.47 39.12 -5.96
C THR A 188 -23.12 37.77 -5.61
N VAL A 189 -24.41 37.86 -5.31
CA VAL A 189 -25.33 36.87 -4.72
C VAL A 189 -26.28 36.30 -5.80
N SER A 190 -26.96 35.18 -5.46
CA SER A 190 -28.29 34.73 -5.97
C SER A 190 -28.28 33.79 -7.18
N THR A 191 -29.12 32.74 -7.37
CA THR A 191 -30.36 32.23 -6.70
C THR A 191 -30.63 30.78 -7.19
N VAL A 192 -31.32 29.95 -6.38
CA VAL A 192 -31.79 28.55 -6.60
C VAL A 192 -33.34 28.61 -6.76
N PRO A 193 -34.15 27.77 -7.47
CA PRO A 193 -34.25 26.29 -7.33
C PRO A 193 -34.86 25.41 -8.46
N THR A 194 -34.50 24.12 -8.54
CA THR A 194 -35.43 23.04 -8.96
C THR A 194 -35.03 21.72 -8.29
N ILE A 195 -35.91 21.21 -7.43
CA ILE A 195 -35.75 20.07 -6.51
C ILE A 195 -36.98 19.18 -6.78
N TRP A 196 -36.86 17.88 -7.08
CA TRP A 196 -37.15 16.87 -6.05
C TRP A 196 -36.62 15.44 -6.31
N ILE A 197 -35.98 15.14 -7.45
CA ILE A 197 -35.46 13.77 -7.75
C ILE A 197 -33.93 13.65 -7.53
N ARG A 198 -33.22 14.76 -7.27
CA ARG A 198 -31.75 14.77 -7.10
C ARG A 198 -31.24 14.87 -5.65
N ARG A 199 -32.09 14.74 -4.62
CA ARG A 199 -31.64 14.97 -3.23
C ARG A 199 -31.16 13.73 -2.48
N THR A 200 -31.62 12.53 -2.79
CA THR A 200 -31.22 11.34 -2.00
C THR A 200 -29.88 10.75 -2.44
N GLN A 201 -29.52 10.81 -3.73
CA GLN A 201 -28.21 10.31 -4.19
C GLN A 201 -27.07 11.33 -4.01
N LEU A 202 -27.33 12.63 -4.23
CA LEU A 202 -26.30 13.66 -4.05
C LEU A 202 -25.99 13.94 -2.58
N ASP A 203 -26.94 13.78 -1.65
CA ASP A 203 -26.67 13.98 -0.22
C ASP A 203 -25.94 12.76 0.39
N VAL A 204 -26.18 11.53 -0.09
CA VAL A 204 -25.33 10.37 0.27
C VAL A 204 -23.92 10.53 -0.31
N MET A 205 -23.78 11.06 -1.53
CA MET A 205 -22.46 11.33 -2.12
C MET A 205 -21.74 12.53 -1.49
N ARG A 206 -22.47 13.54 -0.99
CA ARG A 206 -21.89 14.71 -0.31
C ARG A 206 -21.50 14.44 1.13
N THR A 207 -22.22 13.58 1.84
CA THR A 207 -21.93 13.27 3.26
C THR A 207 -20.70 12.36 3.42
N VAL A 208 -20.27 11.69 2.34
CA VAL A 208 -19.11 10.77 2.32
C VAL A 208 -17.87 11.40 1.65
N CYS A 209 -17.98 12.58 1.02
CA CYS A 209 -16.88 13.21 0.28
C CYS A 209 -16.43 14.53 0.92
N TYR A 210 -15.53 14.44 1.89
CA TYR A 210 -14.59 15.52 2.21
C TYR A 210 -13.54 15.63 1.07
N GLN A 211 -12.98 16.83 0.89
CA GLN A 211 -12.35 17.29 -0.35
C GLN A 211 -11.19 16.41 -0.88
N PRO A 212 -11.25 15.95 -2.15
CA PRO A 212 -10.11 15.31 -2.80
C PRO A 212 -9.05 16.33 -3.24
N GLY A 213 -7.79 16.07 -2.91
CA GLY A 213 -6.62 16.78 -3.42
C GLY A 213 -5.82 15.90 -4.41
N PRO A 214 -5.00 16.47 -5.30
CA PRO A 214 -4.15 15.68 -6.20
C PRO A 214 -3.08 14.91 -5.40
N LEU A 215 -2.86 13.64 -5.73
CA LEU A 215 -1.70 12.90 -5.20
C LEU A 215 -0.39 13.51 -5.69
N LEU A 216 0.24 14.29 -4.82
CA LEU A 216 1.58 14.84 -5.01
C LEU A 216 2.62 13.95 -4.33
N MET A 217 3.79 13.82 -4.96
CA MET A 217 4.93 13.17 -4.33
C MET A 217 5.37 14.05 -3.15
N PRO A 218 5.45 13.51 -1.91
CA PRO A 218 5.99 14.27 -0.80
C PRO A 218 7.45 14.64 -1.08
N ASP A 219 7.83 15.89 -0.77
CA ASP A 219 9.23 16.27 -0.77
C ASP A 219 9.94 15.55 0.39
N LEU A 220 10.88 14.68 0.03
CA LEU A 220 11.73 13.92 0.94
C LEU A 220 13.20 14.34 0.84
N GLY A 221 13.51 15.43 0.12
CA GLY A 221 14.89 15.88 -0.10
C GLY A 221 15.62 16.19 1.21
N GLU A 222 14.91 16.70 2.22
CA GLU A 222 15.46 16.95 3.57
C GLU A 222 15.87 15.66 4.31
N PHE A 223 15.44 14.49 3.85
CA PHE A 223 15.76 13.17 4.42
C PHE A 223 16.64 12.31 3.51
N SER A 224 17.22 12.88 2.44
CA SER A 224 18.01 12.12 1.48
C SER A 224 19.10 11.33 2.22
N MET A 225 19.12 10.02 1.97
CA MET A 225 19.92 9.04 2.68
C MET A 225 21.41 9.40 2.64
N GLU A 226 21.95 9.89 3.76
CA GLU A 226 23.28 9.46 4.17
C GLU A 226 23.16 7.95 4.37
N ALA A 227 23.51 7.20 3.32
CA ALA A 227 23.87 5.82 3.44
C ALA A 227 25.13 5.78 4.31
N THR A 228 24.96 5.87 5.63
CA THR A 228 26.03 5.63 6.58
C THR A 228 26.34 4.15 6.46
N ALA A 229 27.33 3.84 5.63
CA ALA A 229 28.10 2.63 5.69
C ALA A 229 28.69 2.53 7.10
N ALA A 230 27.99 1.85 8.00
CA ALA A 230 28.58 1.33 9.22
C ALA A 230 29.05 -0.09 8.89
N ALA A 231 30.33 -0.18 8.57
CA ALA A 231 31.13 -1.40 8.68
C ALA A 231 31.26 -1.82 10.15
#